data_AF-A0A4R5TVY6-F1
#
_entry.id   AF-A0A4R5TVY6-F1
#
_cell.length_a   1.000
_cell.length_b   1.000
_cell.length_c   1.000
_cell.angle_alpha   90.00
_cell.angle_beta   90.00
_cell.angle_gamma   90.00
#
_symmetry.space_group_name_H-M   'P 1'
#
loop_
_entity.id
_entity.type
_entity.pdbx_description
1 polymer ?
#
loop_
_entity_poly.entity_id
_entity_poly.type
_entity_poly.pdbx_seq_one_letter_code
_entity_poly.pdbx_strand_id
1 'polypeptide(L)' 'MSDRSDFVIAADDRDLTVALGCSAAALASLRDSGVLASSGELWEVGPARDYLRDAAWADSLWH' A
#
# COMPACT_ATOMS: atom_id res chain seq x y z
N MET A 1 9.05 1.83 -18.90
CA MET A 1 8.99 1.51 -17.46
C MET A 1 7.82 0.57 -17.29
N SER A 2 8.05 -0.67 -16.87
CA SER A 2 6.99 -1.68 -16.79
C SER A 2 6.01 -1.29 -15.70
N ASP A 3 4.81 -0.90 -16.11
CA ASP A 3 3.63 -0.67 -15.27
C ASP A 3 3.26 -2.00 -14.61
N ARG A 4 3.90 -2.27 -13.47
CA ARG A 4 3.74 -3.52 -12.74
C ARG A 4 2.69 -3.26 -11.70
N SER A 5 1.43 -3.21 -12.13
CA SER A 5 0.30 -3.28 -11.23
C SER A 5 0.44 -4.58 -10.43
N ASP A 6 0.86 -4.43 -9.17
CA ASP A 6 0.96 -5.52 -8.22
C ASP A 6 -0.43 -5.62 -7.58
N PHE A 7 -1.07 -6.77 -7.74
CA PHE A 7 -2.44 -7.01 -7.27
C PHE A 7 -2.40 -7.95 -6.08
N VAL A 8 -3.08 -7.56 -5.01
CA VAL A 8 -3.24 -8.40 -3.82
C VAL A 8 -4.72 -8.75 -3.67
N ILE A 9 -4.98 -10.04 -3.49
CA ILE A 9 -6.29 -10.55 -3.09
C ILE A 9 -6.30 -10.61 -1.56
N ALA A 10 -7.19 -9.86 -0.94
CA ALA A 10 -7.41 -9.86 0.50
C ALA A 10 -8.90 -9.96 0.78
N ALA A 11 -9.30 -10.87 1.66
CA ALA A 11 -10.69 -11.07 2.03
C ALA A 11 -11.18 -9.97 2.99
N ASP A 12 -10.28 -9.44 3.81
CA ASP A 12 -10.58 -8.35 4.74
C ASP A 12 -9.37 -7.42 4.94
N ASP A 13 -9.60 -6.36 5.71
CA ASP A 13 -8.58 -5.34 6.01
C ASP A 13 -7.39 -5.92 6.79
N ARG A 14 -7.58 -6.99 7.57
CA ARG A 14 -6.51 -7.63 8.32
C ARG A 14 -5.57 -8.36 7.38
N ASP A 15 -6.10 -9.15 6.45
CA ASP A 15 -5.31 -9.80 5.41
C ASP A 15 -4.55 -8.78 4.55
N LEU A 16 -5.20 -7.65 4.24
CA LEU A 16 -4.58 -6.57 3.48
C LEU A 16 -3.44 -5.91 4.26
N THR A 17 -3.60 -5.65 5.57
CA THR A 17 -2.51 -5.14 6.42
C THR A 17 -1.32 -6.09 6.48
N VAL A 18 -1.56 -7.40 6.51
CA VAL A 18 -0.50 -8.42 6.51
C VAL A 18 0.22 -8.46 5.16
N ALA A 19 -0.53 -8.45 4.05
CA ALA A 19 0.04 -8.49 2.71
C ALA A 19 0.84 -7.22 2.37
N LEU A 20 0.40 -6.07 2.86
CA LEU A 20 1.09 -4.78 2.70
C LEU A 20 2.20 -4.57 3.75
N GLY A 21 2.21 -5.34 4.83
CA GLY A 21 3.13 -5.16 5.95
C GLY A 21 2.93 -3.84 6.70
N CYS A 22 1.71 -3.29 6.71
CA CYS A 22 1.39 -1.99 7.30
C CYS A 22 0.40 -2.10 8.45
N SER A 23 0.27 -1.04 9.26
CA SER A 23 -0.76 -0.98 10.31
C SER A 23 -2.13 -0.63 9.72
N ALA A 24 -3.21 -0.91 10.48
CA ALA A 24 -4.57 -0.55 10.07
C ALA A 24 -4.77 0.96 9.90
N ALA A 25 -4.08 1.78 10.71
CA ALA A 25 -4.11 3.24 10.56
C ALA A 25 -3.45 3.70 9.24
N ALA A 26 -2.34 3.06 8.85
CA ALA A 26 -1.70 3.32 7.56
C ALA A 26 -2.61 2.87 6.40
N LEU A 27 -3.28 1.74 6.52
CA LEU A 27 -4.25 1.27 5.53
C LEU A 27 -5.38 2.28 5.29
N ALA A 28 -5.95 2.83 6.37
CA ALA A 28 -6.99 3.85 6.27
C ALA A 28 -6.49 5.12 5.55
N SER A 29 -5.27 5.58 5.87
CA SER A 29 -4.67 6.73 5.21
C SER A 29 -4.39 6.48 3.71
N LEU A 30 -3.99 5.26 3.33
CA LEU A 30 -3.78 4.87 1.93
C LEU A 30 -5.09 4.81 1.13
N ARG A 31 -6.20 4.43 1.78
CA ARG A 31 -7.55 4.51 1.18
C ARG A 31 -7.99 5.96 1.00
N ASP A 32 -7.87 6.78 2.03
CA ASP A 32 -8.29 8.18 2.01
C ASP A 32 -7.49 9.01 0.98
N SER A 33 -6.23 8.65 0.76
CA SER A 33 -5.38 9.29 -0.25
C SER A 33 -5.61 8.78 -1.68
N GLY A 34 -6.48 7.78 -1.87
CA GLY A 34 -6.78 7.20 -3.18
C GLY A 34 -5.65 6.36 -3.77
N VAL A 35 -4.63 6.04 -2.98
CA VAL A 35 -3.48 5.21 -3.38
C VAL A 35 -3.89 3.74 -3.54
N LEU A 36 -4.89 3.31 -2.75
CA LEU A 36 -5.54 2.02 -2.91
C LEU A 36 -6.82 2.18 -3.73
N ALA A 37 -6.79 1.74 -4.99
CA ALA A 37 -8.00 1.56 -5.77
C ALA A 37 -8.66 0.22 -5.39
N SER A 38 -9.89 0.28 -4.89
CA SER A 38 -10.70 -0.91 -4.63
C SER A 38 -11.45 -1.33 -5.89
N SER A 39 -11.10 -2.48 -6.46
CA SER A 39 -11.84 -3.15 -7.53
C SER A 39 -12.45 -4.45 -6.98
N GLY A 40 -13.29 -4.36 -5.95
CA GLY A 40 -13.79 -5.54 -5.22
C GLY A 40 -12.69 -6.19 -4.38
N GLU A 41 -12.52 -7.52 -4.44
CA GLU A 41 -11.44 -8.27 -3.76
C GLU A 41 -10.03 -8.02 -4.35
N LEU A 42 -9.92 -7.22 -5.41
CA LEU A 42 -8.66 -6.90 -6.08
C LEU A 42 -8.21 -5.49 -5.71
N TRP A 43 -7.05 -5.39 -5.05
CA TRP A 43 -6.44 -4.12 -4.63
C TRP A 43 -5.15 -3.86 -5.40
N GLU A 44 -5.01 -2.69 -5.99
CA GLU A 44 -3.76 -2.23 -6.62
C GLU A 44 -2.81 -1.67 -5.56
N VAL A 45 -1.64 -2.30 -5.37
CA VAL A 45 -0.71 -1.96 -4.27
C VAL A 45 0.61 -1.34 -4.73
N GLY A 46 0.83 -1.24 -6.05
CA GLY A 46 2.04 -0.66 -6.63
C GLY A 46 2.35 0.75 -6.10
N PRO A 47 1.41 1.70 -6.23
CA PRO A 47 1.60 3.08 -5.75
C PRO A 47 1.86 3.16 -4.24
N ALA A 48 1.23 2.29 -3.43
CA ALA A 48 1.42 2.27 -1.98
C ALA A 48 2.83 1.79 -1.59
N ARG A 49 3.36 0.79 -2.28
CA ARG A 49 4.70 0.27 -2.02
C ARG A 49 5.78 1.29 -2.37
N ASP A 50 5.61 2.01 -3.46
CA ASP A 50 6.56 3.05 -3.87
C ASP A 50 6.54 4.22 -2.87
N TYR A 51 5.36 4.66 -2.45
CA TYR A 51 5.23 5.69 -1.41
C TYR A 51 5.91 5.29 -0.09
N LEU A 52 5.69 4.06 0.41
CA LEU A 52 6.31 3.59 1.65
C LEU A 52 7.82 3.46 1.52
N ARG A 53 8.33 3.09 0.35
CA ARG A 53 9.77 3.03 0.08
C ARG A 53 10.40 4.42 0.09
N ASP A 54 9.76 5.40 -0.56
CA ASP A 54 10.25 6.78 -0.59
C ASP A 54 10.21 7.42 0.81
N ALA A 55 9.16 7.14 1.59
CA ALA A 55 9.06 7.58 2.97
C ALA A 55 10.14 6.96 3.87
N ALA A 56 10.41 5.65 3.75
CA ALA A 56 11.47 4.98 4.49
C ALA A 56 12.88 5.47 4.07
N TRP A 57 13.07 5.79 2.80
CA TRP A 57 14.30 6.39 2.31
C TRP A 57 14.51 7.80 2.88
N ALA A 58 13.46 8.62 2.90
CA ALA A 58 13.51 9.93 3.54
C ALA A 58 13.85 9.81 5.03
N ASP A 59 13.18 8.93 5.77
CA ASP A 59 13.44 8.67 7.19
C ASP A 59 14.90 8.25 7.44
N SER A 60 15.48 7.43 6.55
CA SER A 60 16.88 7.02 6.62
C SER A 60 17.90 8.13 6.34
N LEU A 61 17.47 9.25 5.75
CA LEU A 61 18.33 10.38 5.38
C LEU A 61 18.37 11.47 6.47
N TRP A 62 17.40 11.49 7.38
CA TRP A 62 17.26 12.50 8.44
C TRP A 62 17.80 12.05 9.81
N HIS A 63 18.73 11.07 9.83
CA HIS A 63 19.41 10.60 11.03
C HIS A 63 20.81 11.19 11.23
#